data_AF-A0A0C3L3Y7-F1
#
_entry.id   AF-A0A0C3L3Y7-F1
#
_cell.length_a   1.000
_cell.length_b   1.000
_cell.length_c   1.000
_cell.angle_alpha   90.00
_cell.angle_beta   90.00
_cell.angle_gamma   90.00
#
_symmetry.space_group_name_H-M   'P 1'
#
loop_
_entity.id
_entity.type
_entity.pdbx_description
1 polymer ?
#
loop_
_entity_poly.entity_id
_entity_poly.type
_entity_poly.pdbx_seq_one_letter_code
_entity_poly.pdbx_strand_id
1 'polypeptide(L)'
;MVNRSARVSGAAGGGQIMISNDVVREIFTILPMDESETGLLASLDTQPPTDGNGNPTAAALHRLGVVIKEMGEFRLKGLEVPETLSLVYPKELTGRLKLETKNVTSNATTTRVQFSLERLRSLVLLAIRIEALASHRVFRPTAMMHRSYSIQSASGAAGSTDDIDPDIFMYANPEFLLPPIHGSATDAELLQVMDSLTLRISKALLIM
;
A
#
# COMPACT_ATOMS: atom_id res chain seq x y z
N MET A 1 20.94 3.54 -23.90
CA MET A 1 19.94 2.78 -23.13
C MET A 1 19.62 3.43 -21.78
N VAL A 2 20.61 3.74 -20.94
CA VAL A 2 20.40 4.27 -19.57
C VAL A 2 19.59 5.58 -19.48
N ASN A 3 19.82 6.54 -20.38
CA ASN A 3 19.08 7.81 -20.40
C ASN A 3 17.62 7.63 -20.80
N ARG A 4 17.32 6.63 -21.65
CA ARG A 4 15.96 6.29 -22.07
C ARG A 4 15.21 5.67 -20.89
N SER A 5 15.82 4.69 -20.21
CA SER A 5 15.25 4.06 -19.01
C SER A 5 14.97 5.08 -17.90
N ALA A 6 15.88 6.04 -17.66
CA ALA A 6 15.66 7.10 -16.68
C ALA A 6 14.45 7.99 -17.04
N ARG A 7 14.23 8.26 -18.32
CA ARG A 7 13.08 9.05 -18.80
C ARG A 7 11.77 8.27 -18.70
N VAL A 8 11.79 6.98 -19.04
CA VAL A 8 10.63 6.08 -18.87
C VAL A 8 10.26 5.98 -17.38
N SER A 9 11.24 5.81 -16.51
CA SER A 9 11.01 5.81 -15.05
C SER A 9 10.48 7.14 -14.53
N GLY A 10 10.89 8.26 -15.13
CA GLY A 10 10.38 9.59 -14.79
C GLY A 10 8.95 9.87 -15.29
N ALA A 11 8.47 9.11 -16.27
CA ALA A 11 7.08 9.18 -16.74
C ALA A 11 6.13 8.32 -15.90
N ALA A 12 6.66 7.39 -15.11
CA ALA A 12 5.87 6.54 -14.22
C ALA A 12 5.43 7.29 -12.95
N GLY A 13 4.22 7.00 -12.46
CA GLY A 13 3.75 7.46 -11.16
C GLY A 13 4.47 6.77 -9.99
N GLY A 14 4.35 7.35 -8.79
CA GLY A 14 4.96 6.79 -7.58
C GLY A 14 4.50 5.35 -7.31
N GLY A 15 5.44 4.41 -7.29
CA GLY A 15 5.15 2.98 -7.06
C GLY A 15 4.64 2.22 -8.29
N GLN A 16 4.65 2.83 -9.47
CA GLN A 16 4.35 2.17 -10.74
C GLN A 16 5.64 1.69 -11.43
N ILE A 17 5.51 0.61 -12.21
CA ILE A 17 6.59 0.10 -13.07
C ILE A 17 6.13 0.30 -14.51
N MET A 18 6.78 1.24 -15.19
CA MET A 18 6.54 1.52 -16.60
C MET A 18 7.70 0.98 -17.43
N ILE A 19 7.38 0.33 -18.55
CA ILE A 19 8.34 -0.28 -19.45
C ILE A 19 8.13 0.18 -20.89
N SER A 20 9.21 0.11 -21.68
CA SER A 20 9.17 0.37 -23.11
C SER A 20 8.65 -0.84 -23.88
N ASN A 21 8.20 -0.61 -25.11
CA ASN A 21 7.75 -1.68 -26.01
C ASN A 21 8.83 -2.75 -26.29
N ASP A 22 10.10 -2.37 -26.29
CA ASP A 22 11.19 -3.34 -26.50
C ASP A 22 11.24 -4.38 -25.38
N VAL A 23 11.04 -3.94 -24.12
CA VAL A 23 11.00 -4.81 -22.94
C VAL A 23 9.74 -5.66 -22.94
N VAL A 24 8.61 -5.14 -23.43
CA VAL A 24 7.36 -5.92 -23.58
C VAL A 24 7.61 -7.14 -24.47
N ARG A 25 8.26 -6.96 -25.63
CA ARG A 25 8.59 -8.05 -26.56
C ARG A 25 9.53 -9.08 -25.94
N GLU A 26 10.51 -8.62 -25.18
CA GLU A 26 11.45 -9.52 -24.48
C GLU A 26 10.73 -10.33 -23.39
N ILE A 27 9.83 -9.71 -22.63
CA ILE A 27 9.00 -10.41 -21.64
C ILE A 27 8.16 -11.50 -22.32
N PHE A 28 7.52 -11.22 -23.46
CA PHE A 28 6.74 -12.22 -24.20
C PHE A 28 7.59 -13.35 -24.79
N THR A 29 8.88 -13.10 -25.04
CA THR A 29 9.82 -14.14 -25.48
C THR A 29 10.18 -15.11 -24.35
N ILE A 30 10.29 -14.59 -23.12
CA ILE A 30 10.63 -15.35 -21.91
C ILE A 30 9.39 -16.04 -21.32
N LEU A 31 8.25 -15.38 -21.43
CA LEU A 31 6.95 -15.84 -20.97
C LEU A 31 6.02 -15.87 -22.18
N PRO A 32 5.92 -16.99 -22.90
CA PRO A 32 4.91 -17.15 -23.94
C PRO A 32 3.53 -17.08 -23.29
N MET A 33 2.99 -15.88 -23.25
CA MET A 33 1.62 -15.60 -22.81
C MET A 33 0.73 -15.82 -24.03
N ASP A 34 -0.37 -16.55 -23.89
CA ASP A 34 -1.32 -16.73 -24.98
C ASP A 34 -1.84 -15.36 -25.43
N GLU A 35 -1.65 -15.05 -26.72
CA GLU A 35 -1.98 -13.76 -27.34
C GLU A 35 -3.49 -13.45 -27.31
N SER A 36 -4.33 -14.42 -26.89
CA SER A 36 -5.78 -14.28 -26.77
C SER A 36 -6.24 -13.53 -25.52
N GLU A 37 -5.34 -13.17 -24.58
CA GLU A 37 -5.70 -12.58 -23.29
C GLU A 37 -5.13 -11.16 -23.09
N THR A 38 -5.29 -10.29 -24.08
CA THR A 38 -5.04 -8.84 -23.97
C THR A 38 -5.99 -8.12 -22.99
N GLY A 39 -6.60 -8.83 -22.04
CA GLY A 39 -7.57 -8.27 -21.11
C GLY A 39 -7.72 -8.98 -19.77
N LEU A 40 -7.58 -10.32 -19.68
CA LEU A 40 -7.93 -11.05 -18.46
C LEU A 40 -7.21 -12.40 -18.43
N LEU A 41 -6.55 -12.67 -17.29
CA LEU A 41 -6.45 -13.99 -16.66
C LEU A 41 -5.67 -15.13 -17.37
N ALA A 42 -4.33 -15.05 -17.39
CA ALA A 42 -3.54 -16.28 -17.52
C ALA A 42 -3.86 -17.22 -16.34
N SER A 43 -4.57 -18.29 -16.65
CA SER A 43 -5.00 -19.36 -15.77
C SER A 43 -3.79 -20.08 -15.17
N LEU A 44 -3.92 -20.53 -13.93
CA LEU A 44 -2.83 -21.15 -13.15
C LEU A 44 -2.50 -22.60 -13.57
N ASP A 45 -3.07 -23.10 -14.67
CA ASP A 45 -3.16 -24.55 -14.90
C ASP A 45 -2.28 -25.13 -16.02
N THR A 46 -1.53 -24.29 -16.74
CA THR A 46 -0.47 -24.81 -17.60
C THR A 46 0.83 -24.90 -16.79
N GLN A 47 1.32 -26.13 -16.64
CA GLN A 47 2.65 -26.44 -16.09
C GLN A 47 3.68 -25.40 -16.58
N PRO A 48 4.65 -25.01 -15.73
CA PRO A 48 5.73 -24.15 -16.20
C PRO A 48 6.33 -24.81 -17.45
N PRO A 49 6.39 -24.10 -18.60
CA PRO A 49 7.15 -24.62 -19.72
C PRO A 49 8.54 -24.88 -19.16
N THR A 50 8.98 -26.13 -19.31
CA THR A 50 10.31 -26.55 -18.88
C THR A 50 11.27 -25.95 -19.90
N ASP A 51 11.47 -24.64 -19.80
CA ASP A 51 12.49 -23.96 -20.58
C ASP A 51 13.81 -24.57 -20.12
N GLY A 52 14.45 -25.34 -21.00
CA GLY A 52 15.70 -26.05 -20.75
C GLY A 52 16.91 -25.16 -20.44
N ASN A 53 16.70 -23.93 -19.95
CA ASN A 53 17.72 -22.94 -19.66
C ASN A 53 17.88 -22.62 -18.15
N GLY A 54 17.04 -23.18 -17.27
CA GLY A 54 17.28 -23.12 -15.82
C GLY A 54 17.42 -21.71 -15.21
N ASN A 55 16.90 -20.67 -15.87
CA ASN A 55 17.01 -19.30 -15.37
C ASN A 55 16.00 -19.12 -14.20
N PRO A 56 16.46 -18.98 -12.95
CA PRO A 56 15.58 -18.86 -11.80
C PRO A 56 14.66 -17.62 -11.89
N THR A 57 15.07 -16.61 -12.66
CA THR A 57 14.31 -15.37 -12.85
C THR A 57 13.06 -15.58 -13.70
N ALA A 58 13.14 -16.41 -14.75
CA ALA A 58 12.00 -16.71 -15.61
C ALA A 58 10.92 -17.49 -14.85
N ALA A 59 11.34 -18.50 -14.07
CA ALA A 59 10.45 -19.25 -13.19
C ALA A 59 9.79 -18.35 -12.13
N ALA A 60 10.53 -17.39 -11.57
CA ALA A 60 9.99 -16.42 -10.62
C ALA A 60 8.96 -15.48 -11.27
N LEU A 61 9.22 -15.00 -12.48
CA LEU A 61 8.28 -14.16 -13.24
C LEU A 61 7.00 -14.92 -13.62
N HIS A 62 7.13 -16.19 -14.01
CA HIS A 62 5.98 -17.06 -14.28
C HIS A 62 5.12 -17.24 -13.03
N ARG A 63 5.74 -17.53 -11.87
CA ARG A 63 5.03 -17.65 -10.59
C ARG A 63 4.36 -16.34 -10.16
N LEU A 64 4.99 -15.20 -10.43
CA LEU A 64 4.47 -13.88 -10.07
C LEU A 64 3.19 -13.54 -10.86
N GLY A 65 3.06 -14.06 -12.09
CA GLY A 65 1.96 -13.75 -12.99
C GLY A 65 1.97 -12.26 -13.37
N VAL A 66 2.56 -11.92 -14.51
CA VAL A 66 2.72 -10.53 -14.92
C VAL A 66 1.55 -10.10 -15.78
N VAL A 67 0.95 -8.95 -15.46
CA VAL A 67 -0.10 -8.30 -16.24
C VAL A 67 0.48 -7.01 -16.83
N ILE A 68 0.41 -6.89 -18.16
CA ILE A 68 0.89 -5.72 -18.90
C ILE A 68 -0.33 -4.95 -19.40
N LYS A 69 -0.40 -3.65 -19.09
CA LYS A 69 -1.40 -2.73 -19.64
C LYS A 69 -0.71 -1.70 -20.52
N GLU A 70 -1.11 -1.62 -21.78
CA GLU A 70 -0.65 -0.58 -22.68
C GLU A 70 -1.24 0.79 -22.30
N MET A 71 -0.37 1.81 -22.18
CA MET A 71 -0.77 3.19 -21.84
C MET A 71 -0.74 4.12 -23.06
N GLY A 72 -0.26 3.64 -24.21
CA GLY A 72 -0.16 4.39 -25.46
C GLY A 72 1.18 5.13 -25.61
N GLU A 73 1.19 6.13 -26.49
CA GLU A 73 2.40 6.87 -26.88
C GLU A 73 2.67 8.07 -25.95
N PHE A 74 3.89 8.12 -25.41
CA PHE A 74 4.39 9.21 -24.56
C PHE A 74 5.53 9.94 -25.25
N ARG A 75 5.43 11.27 -25.32
CA ARG A 75 6.53 12.14 -25.74
C ARG A 75 7.45 12.41 -24.55
N LEU A 76 8.56 11.67 -24.48
CA LEU A 76 9.56 11.81 -23.44
C LEU A 76 10.49 13.00 -23.73
N LYS A 77 10.87 13.74 -22.68
CA LYS A 77 11.74 14.93 -22.82
C LYS A 77 13.07 14.57 -23.47
N GLY A 78 13.40 15.27 -24.56
CA GLY A 78 14.66 15.07 -25.30
C GLY A 78 14.71 13.78 -26.13
N LEU A 79 13.56 13.15 -26.39
CA LEU A 79 13.37 12.25 -27.53
C LEU A 79 12.48 12.96 -28.55
N GLU A 80 12.89 12.96 -29.81
CA GLU A 80 12.11 13.54 -30.91
C GLU A 80 10.94 12.62 -31.29
N VAL A 81 11.13 11.30 -31.12
CA VAL A 81 10.14 10.27 -31.44
C VAL A 81 9.33 9.90 -30.20
N PRO A 82 7.98 9.89 -30.25
CA PRO A 82 7.15 9.37 -29.17
C PRO A 82 7.41 7.89 -28.94
N GLU A 83 7.29 7.45 -27.68
CA GLU A 83 7.54 6.07 -27.29
C GLU A 83 6.29 5.44 -26.71
N THR A 84 5.94 4.23 -27.17
CA THR A 84 4.84 3.45 -26.59
C THR A 84 5.28 2.85 -25.26
N LEU A 85 4.57 3.22 -24.19
CA LEU A 85 4.85 2.77 -22.83
C LEU A 85 3.73 1.89 -22.31
N SER A 86 4.10 0.91 -21.50
CA SER A 86 3.18 -0.02 -20.85
C SER A 86 3.45 -0.10 -19.36
N LEU A 87 2.39 -0.23 -18.57
CA LEU A 87 2.49 -0.48 -17.14
C LEU A 87 2.50 -1.97 -16.85
N VAL A 88 3.30 -2.37 -15.87
CA VAL A 88 3.50 -3.77 -15.49
C VAL A 88 3.13 -3.96 -14.03
N TYR A 89 2.31 -4.98 -13.77
CA TYR A 89 1.89 -5.33 -12.41
C TYR A 89 1.89 -6.84 -12.21
N PRO A 90 2.16 -7.31 -10.98
CA PRO A 90 1.78 -8.65 -10.56
C PRO A 90 0.26 -8.84 -10.61
N LYS A 91 -0.19 -10.07 -10.89
CA LYS A 91 -1.61 -10.47 -10.94
C LYS A 91 -2.35 -10.14 -9.65
N GLU A 92 -1.69 -10.25 -8.50
CA GLU A 92 -2.25 -9.91 -7.19
C GLU A 92 -2.57 -8.41 -7.06
N LEU A 93 -1.87 -7.56 -7.81
CA LEU A 93 -1.98 -6.09 -7.75
C LEU A 93 -2.85 -5.49 -8.86
N THR A 94 -3.46 -6.32 -9.72
CA THR A 94 -4.35 -5.85 -10.81
C THR A 94 -5.52 -4.99 -10.30
N GLY A 95 -5.95 -5.16 -9.04
CA GLY A 95 -6.96 -4.30 -8.42
C GLY A 95 -6.60 -2.81 -8.40
N ARG A 96 -5.30 -2.47 -8.32
CA ARG A 96 -4.83 -1.06 -8.33
C ARG A 96 -5.11 -0.37 -9.66
N LEU A 97 -5.09 -1.12 -10.75
CA LEU A 97 -5.39 -0.60 -12.09
C LEU A 97 -6.83 -0.08 -12.21
N LYS A 98 -7.78 -0.73 -11.52
CA LYS A 98 -9.18 -0.31 -11.51
C LYS A 98 -9.37 1.01 -10.75
N LEU A 99 -8.60 1.21 -9.68
CA LEU A 99 -8.62 2.46 -8.91
C LEU A 99 -8.07 3.65 -9.71
N GLU A 100 -6.99 3.44 -10.46
CA GLU A 100 -6.40 4.47 -11.32
C GLU A 100 -7.37 4.91 -12.43
N THR A 101 -8.11 3.97 -13.02
CA THR A 101 -9.13 4.29 -14.03
C THR A 101 -10.26 5.15 -13.44
N LYS A 102 -10.65 4.88 -12.18
CA LYS A 102 -11.71 5.62 -11.49
C LYS A 102 -11.31 7.07 -11.17
N ASN A 103 -10.04 7.32 -10.85
CA ASN A 103 -9.52 8.67 -10.57
C ASN A 103 -9.54 9.59 -11.81
N VAL A 104 -9.45 9.05 -13.02
CA VAL A 104 -9.53 9.84 -14.26
C VAL A 104 -10.99 10.19 -14.62
N THR A 105 -11.98 9.39 -14.17
CA THR A 105 -13.41 9.60 -14.48
C THR A 105 -14.21 10.23 -13.35
N SER A 106 -13.65 10.38 -12.15
CA SER A 106 -14.37 10.95 -11.02
C SER A 106 -14.38 12.49 -11.04
N ASN A 107 -15.17 13.05 -11.96
CA ASN A 107 -15.93 14.29 -11.68
C ASN A 107 -17.11 13.94 -10.75
N ALA A 108 -16.82 13.24 -9.65
CA ALA A 108 -17.82 12.95 -8.63
C ALA A 108 -17.95 14.22 -7.80
N THR A 109 -19.14 14.83 -7.88
CA THR A 109 -19.63 15.90 -7.03
C THR A 109 -19.24 15.59 -5.59
N THR A 110 -18.14 16.16 -5.12
CA THR A 110 -17.69 16.02 -3.75
C THR A 110 -18.73 16.72 -2.89
N THR A 111 -19.60 15.95 -2.25
CA THR A 111 -20.24 16.38 -1.02
C THR A 111 -19.09 16.81 -0.12
N ARG A 112 -18.86 18.12 -0.01
CA ARG A 112 -17.86 18.71 0.88
C ARG A 112 -18.25 18.36 2.31
N VAL A 113 -17.87 17.18 2.75
CA VAL A 113 -17.83 16.86 4.16
C VAL A 113 -16.60 17.59 4.67
N GLN A 114 -16.82 18.74 5.31
CA GLN A 114 -15.76 19.51 5.95
C GLN A 114 -15.22 18.68 7.11
N PHE A 115 -14.19 17.89 6.87
CA PHE A 115 -13.55 17.09 7.89
C PHE A 115 -12.52 17.96 8.61
N SER A 116 -12.72 18.16 9.92
CA SER A 116 -11.68 18.74 10.76
C SER A 116 -10.57 17.71 11.00
N LEU A 117 -9.32 18.14 10.89
CA LEU A 117 -8.12 17.35 11.20
C LEU A 117 -8.19 16.74 12.62
N GLU A 118 -8.85 17.42 13.56
CA GLU A 118 -9.07 16.91 14.92
C GLU A 118 -9.97 15.69 14.95
N ARG A 119 -11.03 15.67 14.12
CA ARG A 119 -11.95 14.54 14.00
C ARG A 119 -11.25 13.34 13.38
N LEU A 120 -10.43 13.58 12.36
CA LEU A 120 -9.57 12.55 11.78
C LEU A 120 -8.66 11.93 12.85
N ARG A 121 -7.95 12.74 13.63
CA ARG A 121 -7.10 12.27 14.74
C ARG A 121 -7.87 11.46 15.79
N SER A 122 -9.12 11.84 16.07
CA SER A 122 -9.97 11.08 17.00
C SER A 122 -10.33 9.69 16.45
N LEU A 123 -10.66 9.60 15.16
CA LEU A 123 -11.01 8.34 14.49
C LEU A 123 -9.80 7.42 14.34
N VAL A 124 -8.64 8.01 14.10
CA VAL A 124 -7.34 7.34 14.15
C VAL A 124 -7.09 6.67 15.50
N LEU A 125 -7.26 7.41 16.59
CA LEU A 125 -7.00 6.89 17.93
C LEU A 125 -7.97 5.74 18.26
N LEU A 126 -9.21 5.85 17.77
CA LEU A 126 -10.20 4.78 17.87
C LEU A 126 -9.73 3.52 17.12
N ALA A 127 -9.26 3.64 15.89
CA ALA A 127 -8.77 2.50 15.09
C ALA A 127 -7.62 1.76 15.81
N ILE A 128 -6.65 2.50 16.35
CA ILE A 128 -5.52 1.92 17.10
C ILE A 128 -6.01 1.19 18.36
N ARG A 129 -6.98 1.76 19.08
CA ARG A 129 -7.55 1.10 20.26
C ARG A 129 -8.26 -0.20 19.90
N ILE A 130 -9.02 -0.22 18.80
CA ILE A 130 -9.71 -1.42 18.32
C ILE A 130 -8.69 -2.48 17.90
N GLU A 131 -7.62 -2.12 17.21
CA GLU A 131 -6.55 -3.06 16.83
C GLU A 131 -5.83 -3.66 18.03
N ALA A 132 -5.54 -2.84 19.06
CA ALA A 132 -4.97 -3.33 20.30
C ALA A 132 -5.92 -4.32 20.98
N LEU A 133 -7.22 -4.00 21.04
CA LEU A 133 -8.23 -4.88 21.63
C LEU A 133 -8.38 -6.19 20.86
N ALA A 134 -8.33 -6.15 19.53
CA ALA A 134 -8.31 -7.35 18.68
C ALA A 134 -7.06 -8.21 18.94
N SER A 135 -5.98 -7.63 19.48
CA SER A 135 -4.77 -8.33 19.90
C SER A 135 -4.77 -8.69 21.40
N HIS A 136 -5.92 -8.58 22.08
CA HIS A 136 -6.11 -8.75 23.52
C HIS A 136 -5.28 -7.79 24.41
N ARG A 137 -4.90 -6.63 23.87
CA ARG A 137 -4.14 -5.59 24.58
C ARG A 137 -4.94 -4.29 24.70
N VAL A 138 -4.58 -3.45 25.67
CA VAL A 138 -5.16 -2.13 25.88
C VAL A 138 -4.14 -1.07 25.46
N PHE A 139 -4.48 -0.30 24.42
CA PHE A 139 -3.62 0.80 23.97
C PHE A 139 -3.62 1.97 24.96
N ARG A 140 -2.43 2.40 25.38
CA ARG A 140 -2.21 3.63 26.16
C ARG A 140 -1.18 4.52 25.46
N PRO A 141 -1.50 5.81 25.20
CA PRO A 141 -0.52 6.75 24.66
C PRO A 141 0.70 6.86 25.58
N THR A 142 1.90 6.89 25.01
CA THR A 142 3.19 6.96 25.75
C THR A 142 3.34 8.17 26.66
N ALA A 143 2.55 9.23 26.47
CA ALA A 143 2.46 10.36 27.42
C ALA A 143 2.02 9.92 28.84
N MET A 144 1.39 8.75 28.98
CA MET A 144 0.99 8.15 30.27
C MET A 144 2.07 7.27 30.90
N MET A 145 3.24 7.11 30.27
CA MET A 145 4.34 6.28 30.79
C MET A 145 5.04 6.89 32.02
N HIS A 146 4.92 8.21 32.25
CA HIS A 146 5.62 8.93 33.32
C HIS A 146 4.95 8.80 34.71
N ARG A 147 4.46 7.62 35.10
CA ARG A 147 4.04 7.41 36.50
C ARG A 147 4.24 6.01 37.08
N SER A 148 5.02 5.15 36.43
CA SER A 148 5.20 3.78 36.94
C SER A 148 6.65 3.32 37.07
N TYR A 149 7.64 4.10 36.62
CA TYR A 149 9.06 3.74 36.79
C TYR A 149 9.84 4.64 37.76
N SER A 150 9.27 5.77 38.21
CA SER A 150 9.97 6.73 39.08
C SER A 150 9.47 6.80 40.53
N ILE A 151 8.67 5.82 40.99
CA ILE A 151 8.30 5.68 42.40
C ILE A 151 8.54 4.25 42.88
N GLN A 152 9.81 3.82 42.88
CA GLN A 152 10.28 2.73 43.76
C GLN A 152 11.41 3.19 44.69
N SER A 153 11.62 4.49 44.82
CA SER A 153 12.64 5.06 45.71
C SER A 153 12.09 6.24 46.53
N ALA A 154 10.96 6.07 47.21
CA ALA A 154 10.62 6.87 48.40
C ALA A 154 9.34 6.36 49.08
N SER A 155 9.50 5.89 50.32
CA SER A 155 8.53 5.85 51.44
C SER A 155 7.20 5.11 51.24
N GLY A 156 6.97 4.14 52.11
CA GLY A 156 5.81 3.26 52.12
C GLY A 156 4.47 3.96 52.40
N ALA A 157 3.43 3.41 51.78
CA ALA A 157 2.05 3.41 52.26
C ALA A 157 1.34 2.22 51.60
N ALA A 158 0.71 1.39 52.42
CA ALA A 158 -0.02 0.22 52.00
C ALA A 158 -1.17 0.58 51.04
N GLY A 159 -1.15 -0.05 49.86
CA GLY A 159 -2.25 -0.04 48.90
C GLY A 159 -1.95 -1.11 47.86
N SER A 160 -2.67 -2.23 47.93
CA SER A 160 -2.62 -3.34 46.99
C SER A 160 -2.84 -2.83 45.56
N THR A 161 -1.77 -2.69 44.78
CA THR A 161 -1.88 -2.59 43.33
C THR A 161 -1.51 -3.94 42.78
N ASP A 162 -2.55 -4.67 42.37
CA ASP A 162 -2.49 -5.94 41.66
C ASP A 162 -1.31 -5.99 40.70
N ASP A 163 -0.63 -7.13 40.69
CA ASP A 163 0.33 -7.52 39.66
C ASP A 163 -0.39 -7.56 38.30
N ILE A 164 -0.56 -6.41 37.65
CA ILE A 164 -1.16 -6.35 36.31
C ILE A 164 -0.08 -6.81 35.33
N ASP A 165 -0.34 -7.92 34.65
CA ASP A 165 0.54 -8.47 33.63
C ASP A 165 0.99 -7.37 32.65
N PRO A 166 2.30 -7.12 32.50
CA PRO A 166 2.82 -6.05 31.65
C PRO A 166 2.47 -6.25 30.16
N ASP A 167 2.06 -7.46 29.78
CA ASP A 167 1.70 -7.80 28.41
C ASP A 167 0.27 -7.36 28.00
N ILE A 168 -0.55 -6.95 28.97
CA ILE A 168 -1.92 -6.44 28.71
C ILE A 168 -1.89 -5.04 28.09
N PHE A 169 -0.85 -4.23 28.34
CA PHE A 169 -0.80 -2.84 27.87
C PHE A 169 0.13 -2.65 26.67
N MET A 170 -0.37 -1.96 25.65
CA MET A 170 0.42 -1.52 24.50
C MET A 170 0.67 -0.02 24.59
N TYR A 171 1.93 0.37 24.74
CA TYR A 171 2.34 1.77 24.76
C TYR A 171 2.94 2.17 23.42
N ALA A 172 2.31 3.12 22.73
CA ALA A 172 2.93 3.76 21.57
C ALA A 172 2.44 5.21 21.42
N ASN A 173 3.24 6.03 20.72
CA ASN A 173 2.80 7.36 20.33
C ASN A 173 1.86 7.21 19.12
N PRO A 174 0.60 7.64 19.20
CA PRO A 174 -0.34 7.53 18.09
C PRO A 174 0.16 8.22 16.82
N GLU A 175 1.00 9.26 16.93
CA GLU A 175 1.52 9.97 15.75
C GLU A 175 2.46 9.13 14.87
N PHE A 176 3.14 8.12 15.43
CA PHE A 176 4.01 7.23 14.66
C PHE A 176 3.28 6.06 14.01
N LEU A 177 2.04 5.77 14.43
CA LEU A 177 1.23 4.65 13.92
C LEU A 177 0.36 5.06 12.72
N LEU A 178 0.71 6.18 12.08
CA LEU A 178 -0.13 6.87 11.12
C LEU A 178 0.61 7.25 9.84
N PRO A 179 -0.12 7.30 8.71
CA PRO A 179 0.30 8.09 7.56
C PRO A 179 0.49 9.56 7.98
N PRO A 180 1.55 10.24 7.52
CA PRO A 180 1.80 11.64 7.86
C PRO A 180 0.68 12.53 7.31
N ILE A 181 -0.18 13.03 8.19
CA ILE A 181 -1.24 13.98 7.82
C ILE A 181 -0.71 15.39 8.08
N HIS A 182 -0.39 16.10 6.99
CA HIS A 182 0.05 17.49 7.07
C HIS A 182 -1.16 18.44 7.21
N GLY A 183 -0.97 19.59 7.87
CA GLY A 183 -2.05 20.57 8.07
C GLY A 183 -2.59 21.21 6.78
N SER A 184 -1.89 21.03 5.66
CA SER A 184 -2.29 21.45 4.31
C SER A 184 -2.74 20.28 3.42
N ALA A 185 -3.14 19.14 4.01
CA ALA A 185 -3.54 17.97 3.26
C ALA A 185 -4.74 18.27 2.34
N THR A 186 -4.68 17.76 1.11
CA THR A 186 -5.76 17.91 0.13
C THR A 186 -6.93 17.00 0.49
N ASP A 187 -8.17 17.38 0.14
CA ASP A 187 -9.37 16.54 0.37
C ASP A 187 -9.21 15.10 -0.15
N ALA A 188 -8.50 14.90 -1.26
CA ALA A 188 -8.18 13.59 -1.82
C ALA A 188 -7.26 12.75 -0.91
N GLU A 189 -6.24 13.38 -0.32
CA GLU A 189 -5.33 12.71 0.63
C GLU A 189 -6.08 12.34 1.91
N LEU A 190 -6.98 13.22 2.35
CA LEU A 190 -7.80 12.97 3.52
C LEU A 190 -8.76 11.79 3.31
N LEU A 191 -9.41 11.72 2.14
CA LEU A 191 -10.24 10.58 1.75
C LEU A 191 -9.42 9.28 1.70
N GLN A 192 -8.20 9.32 1.17
CA GLN A 192 -7.32 8.15 1.15
C GLN A 192 -6.95 7.68 2.57
N VAL A 193 -6.73 8.61 3.51
CA VAL A 193 -6.52 8.26 4.91
C VAL A 193 -7.78 7.64 5.52
N MET A 194 -8.98 8.13 5.17
CA MET A 194 -10.25 7.56 5.64
C MET A 194 -10.49 6.14 5.15
N ASP A 195 -10.21 5.88 3.87
CA ASP A 195 -10.31 4.52 3.31
C ASP A 195 -9.36 3.57 4.05
N SER A 196 -8.12 4.02 4.31
CA SER A 196 -7.14 3.25 5.09
C SER A 196 -7.63 2.93 6.50
N LEU A 197 -8.18 3.92 7.22
CA LEU A 197 -8.72 3.70 8.58
C LEU A 197 -9.94 2.78 8.58
N THR A 198 -10.82 2.89 7.58
CA THR A 198 -12.00 2.02 7.46
C THR A 198 -11.58 0.57 7.26
N LEU A 199 -10.57 0.31 6.41
CA LEU A 199 -10.02 -1.03 6.22
C LEU A 199 -9.38 -1.58 7.50
N ARG A 200 -8.64 -0.74 8.23
CA ARG A 200 -8.02 -1.12 9.51
C ARG A 200 -9.06 -1.53 10.54
N ILE A 201 -10.09 -0.71 10.75
CA ILE A 201 -11.19 -1.01 11.68
C ILE A 201 -11.92 -2.28 11.26
N SER A 202 -12.28 -2.41 9.98
CA SER A 202 -12.99 -3.59 9.48
C SER A 202 -12.18 -4.88 9.67
N LYS A 203 -10.87 -4.84 9.43
CA LYS A 203 -9.99 -6.00 9.65
C LYS A 203 -9.83 -6.35 11.12
N ALA A 204 -9.64 -5.34 11.98
CA ALA A 204 -9.53 -5.57 13.42
C ALA A 204 -10.80 -6.22 13.99
N LEU A 205 -11.98 -5.77 13.54
CA LEU A 205 -13.26 -6.37 13.93
C LEU A 205 -13.47 -7.80 13.41
N LEU A 206 -12.81 -8.18 12.31
CA LEU A 206 -12.92 -9.53 11.75
C LEU A 206 -12.06 -10.55 12.50
N ILE A 207 -10.99 -10.09 13.13
CA ILE A 207 -10.02 -10.93 13.86
C ILE A 207 -10.41 -11.10 15.34
N MET A 208 -11.27 -10.21 15.84
CA MET A 208 -11.78 -10.19 17.22
C MET A 208 -12.88 -11.23 17.42
#